data_AF-A0A948SUQ9-F1
#
_entry.id   AF-A0A948SUQ9-F1
#
_cell.length_a   1.000
_cell.length_b   1.000
_cell.length_c   1.000
_cell.angle_alpha   90.00
_cell.angle_beta   90.00
_cell.angle_gamma   90.00
#
_symmetry.space_group_name_H-M   'P 1'
#
loop_
_entity.id
_entity.type
_entity.pdbx_description
1 polymer ?
#
loop_
_entity_poly.entity_id
_entity_poly.type
_entity_poly.pdbx_seq_one_letter_code
_entity_poly.pdbx_strand_id
1 'polypeptide(L)'
;MTTTPRPFARALAATALVALAVGLPATAHAASRPSAAWKVADLATGTTYATKTLFSTDSGGTQTWSASGACSVKSKKIVTSSTAGKCKLTVKIAAYRAFAARSATKTLTVSAPTTSQTASGCASSYKFVNLASAPGAGSGYAKPNVAASCSGDTLTVTSNGMIGYTFVAKTPNALREQAFTWKVTTSPKVATASTSIENQLGTLAFTVTGIPIYGPTEGPVPPAEAFGDPVYNNILDTCKGHTGYNGDYHYHAILSINSCYLDETIIGYANDGFPIYSNPGYTYTSGYKMTGNPKSYSWKAYSYVGGGANTLDECNGRTDESGNYRYYITETFPYVIGCFKGTPTRQVGAAAAPMVMKSSTYVCEI
;
A
#
# COMPACT_ATOMS: atom_id res chain seq x y z
N MET A 1 63.80 -57.99 -79.93
CA MET A 1 64.16 -56.64 -79.47
C MET A 1 63.09 -56.22 -78.48
N THR A 2 63.39 -56.39 -77.17
CA THR A 2 63.52 -55.29 -76.17
C THR A 2 62.14 -54.80 -75.71
N THR A 3 61.66 -54.96 -74.47
CA THR A 3 62.28 -55.11 -73.13
C THR A 3 61.17 -55.50 -72.11
N THR A 4 61.48 -56.40 -71.17
CA THR A 4 60.80 -56.64 -69.86
C THR A 4 60.90 -55.40 -68.93
N PRO A 5 60.11 -55.20 -67.83
CA PRO A 5 59.63 -56.22 -66.86
C PRO A 5 58.22 -56.02 -66.19
N ARG A 6 57.78 -57.03 -65.41
CA ARG A 6 56.73 -57.00 -64.34
C ARG A 6 57.18 -56.07 -63.17
N PRO A 7 56.37 -55.61 -62.16
CA PRO A 7 55.33 -56.39 -61.44
C PRO A 7 54.20 -55.61 -60.66
N PHE A 8 53.38 -56.40 -59.92
CA PHE A 8 52.56 -56.11 -58.72
C PHE A 8 51.26 -55.25 -58.76
N ALA A 9 50.15 -55.98 -58.61
CA ALA A 9 49.06 -55.82 -57.61
C ALA A 9 48.48 -54.43 -57.30
N ARG A 10 47.17 -54.28 -57.55
CA ARG A 10 46.16 -53.93 -56.52
C ARG A 10 44.74 -54.15 -57.05
N ALA A 11 44.02 -55.07 -56.42
CA ALA A 11 42.58 -55.20 -56.57
C ALA A 11 41.91 -54.05 -55.78
N LEU A 12 41.03 -53.30 -56.44
CA LEU A 12 40.08 -52.38 -55.81
C LEU A 12 38.70 -52.71 -56.38
N ALA A 13 38.02 -53.64 -55.71
CA ALA A 13 36.59 -53.83 -55.87
C ALA A 13 35.87 -52.67 -55.18
N ALA A 14 35.46 -51.66 -55.96
CA ALA A 14 34.58 -50.61 -55.49
C ALA A 14 33.17 -51.19 -55.33
N THR A 15 32.88 -51.70 -54.12
CA THR A 15 31.53 -52.09 -53.73
C THR A 15 30.81 -50.81 -53.33
N ALA A 16 29.94 -50.30 -54.20
CA ALA A 16 29.07 -49.18 -53.87
C ALA A 16 28.04 -49.63 -52.82
N LEU A 17 28.33 -49.34 -51.54
CA LEU A 17 27.38 -49.49 -50.45
C LEU A 17 26.37 -48.33 -50.55
N VAL A 18 25.21 -48.59 -51.16
CA VAL A 18 24.06 -47.69 -51.05
C VAL A 18 23.53 -47.84 -49.62
N ALA A 19 24.03 -47.01 -48.71
CA ALA A 19 23.44 -46.85 -47.39
C ALA A 19 22.12 -46.08 -47.56
N LEU A 20 21.02 -46.83 -47.63
CA LEU A 20 19.68 -46.26 -47.50
C LEU A 20 19.54 -45.77 -46.05
N ALA A 21 19.87 -44.50 -45.81
CA ALA A 21 19.56 -43.83 -44.56
C ALA A 21 18.04 -43.70 -44.47
N VAL A 22 17.39 -44.69 -43.85
CA VAL A 22 16.01 -44.56 -43.39
C VAL A 22 16.04 -43.53 -42.27
N GLY A 23 15.87 -42.26 -42.63
CA GLY A 23 15.59 -41.21 -41.66
C GLY A 23 14.30 -41.58 -40.96
N LEU A 24 14.39 -42.03 -39.70
CA LEU A 24 13.20 -42.09 -38.86
C LEU A 24 12.60 -40.67 -38.85
N PRO A 25 11.30 -40.51 -39.12
CA PRO A 25 10.68 -39.20 -38.98
C PRO A 25 10.92 -38.75 -37.54
N ALA A 26 11.60 -37.61 -37.37
CA ALA A 26 11.68 -36.96 -36.08
C ALA A 26 10.24 -36.85 -35.57
N THR A 27 9.92 -37.58 -34.50
CA THR A 27 8.61 -37.49 -33.86
C THR A 27 8.46 -36.04 -33.41
N ALA A 28 7.72 -35.24 -34.17
CA ALA A 28 7.36 -33.89 -33.83
C ALA A 28 6.52 -33.98 -32.56
N HIS A 29 7.15 -33.86 -31.40
CA HIS A 29 6.44 -33.79 -30.14
C HIS A 29 5.60 -32.52 -30.19
N ALA A 30 4.27 -32.67 -30.07
CA ALA A 30 3.36 -31.54 -30.05
C ALA A 30 3.83 -30.55 -28.97
N ALA A 31 4.08 -29.31 -29.38
CA ALA A 31 4.52 -28.27 -28.45
C ALA A 31 3.49 -28.14 -27.32
N SER A 32 3.98 -28.28 -26.09
CA SER A 32 3.16 -28.20 -24.88
C SER A 32 2.53 -26.80 -24.77
N ARG A 33 1.33 -26.73 -24.19
CA ARG A 33 0.61 -25.46 -24.01
C ARG A 33 1.07 -24.83 -22.69
N PRO A 34 1.65 -23.62 -22.69
CA PRO A 34 2.20 -23.02 -21.46
C PRO A 34 1.08 -22.67 -20.47
N SER A 35 1.34 -22.74 -19.17
CA SER A 35 0.39 -22.30 -18.15
C SER A 35 0.12 -20.79 -18.23
N ALA A 36 -1.07 -20.38 -17.82
CA ALA A 36 -1.52 -19.00 -17.83
C ALA A 36 -2.46 -18.76 -16.66
N ALA A 37 -1.98 -18.10 -15.61
CA ALA A 37 -2.71 -17.88 -14.37
C ALA A 37 -2.81 -16.39 -14.04
N TRP A 38 -4.03 -15.94 -13.74
CA TRP A 38 -4.31 -14.59 -13.25
C TRP A 38 -4.21 -14.56 -11.72
N LYS A 39 -3.46 -13.60 -11.18
CA LYS A 39 -3.18 -13.49 -9.75
C LYS A 39 -4.17 -12.60 -8.98
N VAL A 40 -5.02 -11.87 -9.70
CA VAL A 40 -6.01 -10.94 -9.12
C VAL A 40 -7.41 -11.23 -9.64
N ALA A 41 -8.41 -10.96 -8.80
CA ALA A 41 -9.83 -11.06 -9.14
C ALA A 41 -10.36 -9.76 -9.73
N ASP A 42 -9.95 -8.61 -9.18
CA ASP A 42 -10.39 -7.26 -9.56
C ASP A 42 -9.23 -6.25 -9.49
N LEU A 43 -9.48 -5.01 -9.92
CA LEU A 43 -8.55 -3.89 -9.91
C LEU A 43 -9.21 -2.67 -9.24
N ALA A 44 -8.42 -1.80 -8.62
CA ALA A 44 -8.87 -0.52 -8.09
C ALA A 44 -8.82 0.57 -9.17
N THR A 45 -9.66 1.60 -9.04
CA THR A 45 -9.57 2.81 -9.86
C THR A 45 -8.26 3.57 -9.64
N GLY A 46 -7.82 4.33 -10.65
CA GLY A 46 -6.69 5.25 -10.59
C GLY A 46 -5.33 4.62 -10.25
N THR A 47 -5.20 3.29 -10.38
CA THR A 47 -4.06 2.52 -9.87
C THR A 47 -3.19 2.00 -11.02
N THR A 48 -1.88 1.97 -10.81
CA THR A 48 -0.91 1.42 -11.77
C THR A 48 -0.32 0.10 -11.26
N TYR A 49 -0.51 -0.98 -12.03
CA TYR A 49 -0.07 -2.33 -11.71
C TYR A 49 1.08 -2.77 -12.60
N ALA A 50 2.13 -3.36 -12.02
CA ALA A 50 3.15 -4.05 -12.81
C ALA A 50 2.58 -5.37 -13.35
N THR A 51 2.80 -5.69 -14.63
CA THR A 51 2.21 -6.90 -15.25
C THR A 51 2.55 -8.20 -14.53
N LYS A 52 3.75 -8.29 -13.93
CA LYS A 52 4.19 -9.44 -13.10
C LYS A 52 3.32 -9.70 -11.86
N THR A 53 2.62 -8.69 -11.34
CA THR A 53 1.72 -8.84 -10.19
C THR A 53 0.33 -9.33 -10.61
N LEU A 54 -0.01 -9.24 -11.90
CA LEU A 54 -1.33 -9.60 -12.43
C LEU A 54 -1.38 -11.01 -13.01
N PHE A 55 -0.25 -11.52 -13.51
CA PHE A 55 -0.23 -12.75 -14.29
C PHE A 55 1.07 -13.55 -14.11
N SER A 56 0.98 -14.87 -14.30
CA SER A 56 2.11 -15.80 -14.35
C SER A 56 1.94 -16.85 -15.44
N THR A 57 3.08 -17.30 -15.96
CA THR A 57 3.22 -18.38 -16.94
C THR A 57 4.53 -19.11 -16.70
N ASP A 58 4.61 -20.37 -17.08
CA ASP A 58 5.83 -21.21 -17.09
C ASP A 58 6.70 -21.03 -18.35
N SER A 59 6.21 -20.30 -19.35
CA SER A 59 6.95 -20.04 -20.58
C SER A 59 7.86 -18.81 -20.45
N GLY A 60 9.09 -18.94 -20.94
CA GLY A 60 10.02 -17.83 -21.15
C GLY A 60 9.70 -16.95 -22.36
N GLY A 61 8.59 -17.21 -23.05
CA GLY A 61 8.16 -16.47 -24.22
C GLY A 61 7.82 -15.01 -23.90
N THR A 62 8.15 -14.13 -24.84
CA THR A 62 7.85 -12.69 -24.74
C THR A 62 6.35 -12.46 -24.52
N GLN A 63 6.02 -11.65 -23.52
CA GLN A 63 4.65 -11.28 -23.19
C GLN A 63 4.28 -9.92 -23.78
N THR A 64 3.24 -9.89 -24.61
CA THR A 64 2.67 -8.66 -25.17
C THR A 64 1.29 -8.43 -24.57
N TRP A 65 1.08 -7.25 -23.99
CA TRP A 65 -0.12 -6.89 -23.25
C TRP A 65 -1.00 -5.94 -24.05
N SER A 66 -2.31 -6.14 -23.93
CA SER A 66 -3.33 -5.21 -24.42
C SER A 66 -4.42 -5.07 -23.37
N ALA A 67 -5.01 -3.88 -23.30
CA ALA A 67 -6.02 -3.50 -22.33
C ALA A 67 -7.13 -2.72 -23.04
N SER A 68 -8.37 -2.87 -22.57
CA SER A 68 -9.53 -2.13 -23.05
C SER A 68 -10.56 -1.94 -21.94
N GLY A 69 -11.41 -0.91 -22.08
CA GLY A 69 -12.37 -0.49 -21.07
C GLY A 69 -11.74 0.43 -20.04
N ALA A 70 -11.99 0.19 -18.75
CA ALA A 70 -11.53 1.02 -17.63
C ALA A 70 -10.02 0.86 -17.32
N CYS A 71 -9.19 0.48 -18.30
CA CYS A 71 -7.75 0.34 -18.14
C CYS A 71 -6.98 0.47 -19.46
N SER A 72 -5.70 0.83 -19.36
CA SER A 72 -4.78 0.98 -20.49
C SER A 72 -3.41 0.37 -20.17
N VAL A 73 -2.58 0.13 -21.21
CA VAL A 73 -1.18 -0.30 -21.05
C VAL A 73 -0.27 0.92 -21.19
N LYS A 74 0.57 1.19 -20.18
CA LYS A 74 1.57 2.27 -20.21
C LYS A 74 2.92 1.75 -19.71
N SER A 75 3.95 1.76 -20.56
CA SER A 75 5.32 1.36 -20.21
C SER A 75 5.42 -0.01 -19.50
N LYS A 76 4.79 -1.05 -20.06
CA LYS A 76 4.70 -2.41 -19.49
C LYS A 76 3.96 -2.50 -18.13
N LYS A 77 3.17 -1.49 -17.78
CA LYS A 77 2.24 -1.48 -16.63
C LYS A 77 0.80 -1.37 -17.11
N ILE A 78 -0.14 -1.82 -16.29
CA ILE A 78 -1.58 -1.61 -16.49
C ILE A 78 -2.02 -0.44 -15.63
N VAL A 79 -2.62 0.57 -16.24
CA VAL A 79 -3.16 1.76 -15.56
C VAL A 79 -4.67 1.71 -15.61
N THR A 80 -5.35 1.80 -14.48
CA THR A 80 -6.81 1.82 -14.42
C THR A 80 -7.39 3.24 -14.44
N SER A 81 -8.60 3.36 -14.96
CA SER A 81 -9.39 4.61 -14.96
C SER A 81 -9.68 5.07 -13.53
N SER A 82 -9.87 6.37 -13.33
CA SER A 82 -10.39 6.93 -12.08
C SER A 82 -11.85 6.55 -11.81
N THR A 83 -12.60 6.12 -12.83
CA THR A 83 -14.00 5.69 -12.71
C THR A 83 -14.13 4.17 -12.76
N ALA A 84 -15.10 3.62 -12.02
CA ALA A 84 -15.42 2.21 -12.04
C ALA A 84 -15.85 1.73 -13.44
N GLY A 85 -15.63 0.45 -13.74
CA GLY A 85 -15.98 -0.17 -15.01
C GLY A 85 -15.40 -1.56 -15.15
N LYS A 86 -15.35 -2.06 -16.39
CA LYS A 86 -14.72 -3.35 -16.71
C LYS A 86 -13.39 -3.12 -17.41
N CYS A 87 -12.35 -3.82 -16.97
CA CYS A 87 -11.02 -3.82 -17.58
C CYS A 87 -10.78 -5.18 -18.22
N LYS A 88 -10.73 -5.24 -19.55
CA LYS A 88 -10.41 -6.47 -20.27
C LYS A 88 -8.92 -6.47 -20.59
N LEU A 89 -8.17 -7.38 -19.97
CA LEU A 89 -6.75 -7.60 -20.21
C LEU A 89 -6.54 -8.83 -21.08
N THR A 90 -5.65 -8.71 -22.06
CA THR A 90 -5.19 -9.83 -22.88
C THR A 90 -3.67 -9.86 -22.91
N VAL A 91 -3.11 -11.01 -22.58
CA VAL A 91 -1.67 -11.29 -22.69
C VAL A 91 -1.44 -12.34 -23.77
N LYS A 92 -0.62 -11.99 -24.75
CA LYS A 92 -0.09 -12.90 -25.76
C LYS A 92 1.31 -13.33 -25.33
N ILE A 93 1.53 -14.63 -25.25
CA ILE A 93 2.80 -15.27 -24.91
C ILE A 93 3.33 -15.87 -26.21
N ALA A 94 4.50 -15.41 -26.66
CA ALA A 94 5.16 -15.95 -27.83
C ALA A 94 5.58 -17.42 -27.60
N ALA A 95 5.71 -18.19 -28.68
CA ALA A 95 6.27 -19.53 -28.61
C ALA A 95 7.71 -19.47 -28.06
N TYR A 96 8.07 -20.44 -27.23
CA TYR A 96 9.39 -20.49 -26.61
C TYR A 96 9.77 -21.94 -26.29
N ARG A 97 10.82 -22.44 -26.94
CA ARG A 97 11.27 -23.84 -26.81
C ARG A 97 10.11 -24.81 -27.08
N ALA A 98 9.83 -25.71 -26.13
CA ALA A 98 8.76 -26.70 -26.21
C ALA A 98 7.35 -26.10 -25.99
N PHE A 99 7.23 -24.80 -25.70
CA PHE A 99 5.93 -24.15 -25.50
C PHE A 99 5.42 -23.48 -26.79
N ALA A 100 4.21 -23.84 -27.18
CA ALA A 100 3.49 -23.15 -28.24
C ALA A 100 3.06 -21.74 -27.80
N ALA A 101 2.86 -20.84 -28.78
CA ALA A 101 2.29 -19.52 -28.49
C ALA A 101 0.89 -19.67 -27.86
N ARG A 102 0.57 -18.81 -26.90
CA ARG A 102 -0.72 -18.84 -26.19
C ARG A 102 -1.23 -17.43 -25.95
N SER A 103 -2.54 -17.24 -26.01
CA SER A 103 -3.22 -16.05 -25.52
C SER A 103 -4.04 -16.37 -24.27
N ALA A 104 -4.08 -15.44 -23.32
CA ALA A 104 -4.98 -15.50 -22.17
C ALA A 104 -5.68 -14.14 -22.00
N THR A 105 -6.99 -14.18 -21.75
CA THR A 105 -7.82 -12.99 -21.58
C THR A 105 -8.63 -13.12 -20.29
N LYS A 106 -8.75 -12.03 -19.53
CA LYS A 106 -9.65 -11.92 -18.39
C LYS A 106 -10.26 -10.53 -18.34
N THR A 107 -11.55 -10.48 -18.03
CA THR A 107 -12.25 -9.24 -17.70
C THR A 107 -12.29 -9.12 -16.18
N LEU A 108 -11.66 -8.07 -15.68
CA LEU A 108 -11.58 -7.71 -14.26
C LEU A 108 -12.54 -6.56 -14.00
N THR A 109 -13.14 -6.48 -12.82
CA THR A 109 -13.86 -5.28 -12.42
C THR A 109 -12.85 -4.24 -11.97
N VAL A 110 -12.98 -3.02 -12.49
CA VAL A 110 -12.35 -1.82 -11.93
C VAL A 110 -13.40 -1.19 -11.05
N SER A 111 -13.20 -1.20 -9.76
CA SER A 111 -14.12 -0.55 -8.83
C SER A 111 -13.42 0.58 -8.12
N ALA A 112 -14.18 1.60 -7.73
CA ALA A 112 -13.72 2.47 -6.65
C ALA A 112 -13.26 1.57 -5.51
N PRO A 113 -12.16 1.91 -4.81
CA PRO A 113 -11.50 1.00 -3.91
C PRO A 113 -12.47 0.36 -2.91
N THR A 114 -13.57 1.05 -2.60
CA THR A 114 -14.58 0.60 -1.64
C THR A 114 -15.77 1.58 -1.59
N THR A 115 -16.99 1.08 -1.41
CA THR A 115 -18.13 1.91 -1.00
C THR A 115 -18.11 2.11 0.51
N SER A 116 -18.13 3.34 0.98
CA SER A 116 -18.29 3.62 2.42
C SER A 116 -19.73 3.40 2.86
N GLN A 117 -19.92 2.73 3.99
CA GLN A 117 -21.20 2.42 4.59
C GLN A 117 -21.34 3.16 5.92
N THR A 118 -22.54 3.65 6.22
CA THR A 118 -22.82 4.24 7.53
C THR A 118 -22.67 3.18 8.62
N ALA A 119 -21.91 3.51 9.67
CA ALA A 119 -21.73 2.65 10.83
C ALA A 119 -23.06 2.44 11.57
N SER A 120 -23.27 1.23 12.07
CA SER A 120 -24.54 0.85 12.71
C SER A 120 -24.83 1.74 13.93
N GLY A 121 -26.04 2.28 14.02
CA GLY A 121 -26.45 3.16 15.12
C GLY A 121 -25.78 4.55 15.13
N CYS A 122 -24.96 4.88 14.14
CA CYS A 122 -24.33 6.21 14.03
C CYS A 122 -25.11 7.16 13.14
N ALA A 123 -24.84 8.46 13.26
CA ALA A 123 -25.25 9.46 12.29
C ALA A 123 -24.66 9.15 10.89
N SER A 124 -25.32 9.62 9.83
CA SER A 124 -24.97 9.35 8.43
C SER A 124 -23.57 9.84 8.02
N SER A 125 -22.97 10.74 8.80
CA SER A 125 -21.60 11.23 8.65
C SER A 125 -20.54 10.20 9.05
N TYR A 126 -20.86 9.21 9.89
CA TYR A 126 -19.93 8.16 10.30
C TYR A 126 -19.90 7.03 9.27
N LYS A 127 -19.10 7.22 8.23
CA LYS A 127 -18.95 6.27 7.14
C LYS A 127 -17.65 5.50 7.26
N PHE A 128 -17.74 4.18 7.15
CA PHE A 128 -16.61 3.26 7.18
C PHE A 128 -16.53 2.47 5.89
N VAL A 129 -15.30 2.23 5.46
CA VAL A 129 -14.99 1.65 4.18
C VAL A 129 -15.35 0.15 4.16
N ASN A 130 -16.10 -0.32 3.15
CA ASN A 130 -16.40 -1.76 2.98
C ASN A 130 -15.23 -2.54 2.35
N LEU A 131 -14.34 -3.09 3.18
CA LEU A 131 -13.10 -3.75 2.73
C LEU A 131 -13.28 -5.16 2.12
N ALA A 132 -14.51 -5.67 1.94
CA ALA A 132 -14.75 -7.02 1.45
C ALA A 132 -14.12 -7.33 0.08
N SER A 133 -14.04 -6.32 -0.80
CA SER A 133 -13.43 -6.44 -2.14
C SER A 133 -11.96 -6.02 -2.19
N ALA A 134 -11.36 -5.60 -1.07
CA ALA A 134 -9.99 -5.12 -1.08
C ALA A 134 -9.00 -6.27 -1.43
N PRO A 135 -8.00 -6.01 -2.30
CA PRO A 135 -6.96 -6.98 -2.64
C PRO A 135 -6.24 -7.52 -1.41
N GLY A 136 -6.05 -6.68 -0.39
CA GLY A 136 -5.32 -7.01 0.83
C GLY A 136 -3.80 -7.00 0.64
N ALA A 137 -3.10 -7.27 1.75
CA ALA A 137 -1.64 -7.24 1.84
C ALA A 137 -0.89 -8.19 0.90
N GLY A 138 -1.55 -9.26 0.43
CA GLY A 138 -0.97 -10.25 -0.46
C GLY A 138 -1.25 -11.68 -0.01
N SER A 139 -0.66 -12.66 -0.69
CA SER A 139 -0.80 -14.07 -0.35
C SER A 139 -0.18 -14.35 1.03
N GLY A 140 -0.87 -15.13 1.86
CA GLY A 140 -0.42 -15.48 3.22
C GLY A 140 -0.79 -14.47 4.30
N TYR A 141 -1.40 -13.35 3.93
CA TYR A 141 -1.96 -12.38 4.87
C TYR A 141 -3.48 -12.53 4.94
N ALA A 142 -4.04 -12.30 6.14
CA ALA A 142 -5.48 -12.18 6.29
C ALA A 142 -6.03 -10.98 5.50
N LYS A 143 -7.31 -11.06 5.13
CA LYS A 143 -8.01 -9.97 4.48
C LYS A 143 -8.27 -8.83 5.50
N PRO A 144 -8.25 -7.57 5.04
CA PRO A 144 -8.63 -6.43 5.86
C PRO A 144 -10.06 -6.54 6.36
N ASN A 145 -10.27 -6.20 7.62
CA ASN A 145 -11.60 -6.16 8.22
C ASN A 145 -11.73 -4.97 9.18
N VAL A 146 -12.81 -4.22 9.03
CA VAL A 146 -13.20 -3.12 9.92
C VAL A 146 -14.70 -3.19 10.17
N ALA A 147 -15.11 -2.95 11.41
CA ALA A 147 -16.50 -2.80 11.79
C ALA A 147 -16.62 -1.61 12.75
N ALA A 148 -17.73 -0.89 12.64
CA ALA A 148 -17.98 0.29 13.43
C ALA A 148 -19.45 0.38 13.84
N SER A 149 -19.69 0.89 15.04
CA SER A 149 -21.03 1.12 15.58
C SER A 149 -21.04 2.24 16.61
N CYS A 150 -22.16 2.93 16.75
CA CYS A 150 -22.37 3.91 17.81
C CYS A 150 -23.37 3.39 18.84
N SER A 151 -23.12 3.72 20.10
CA SER A 151 -24.04 3.51 21.21
C SER A 151 -23.97 4.74 22.10
N GLY A 152 -25.08 5.48 22.19
CA GLY A 152 -25.08 6.81 22.80
C GLY A 152 -24.05 7.72 22.13
N ASP A 153 -23.25 8.42 22.93
CA ASP A 153 -22.23 9.35 22.45
C ASP A 153 -20.88 8.70 22.14
N THR A 154 -20.83 7.38 21.96
CA THR A 154 -19.57 6.65 21.72
C THR A 154 -19.59 5.93 20.39
N LEU A 155 -18.63 6.25 19.53
CA LEU A 155 -18.24 5.46 18.37
C LEU A 155 -17.26 4.38 18.82
N THR A 156 -17.57 3.11 18.53
CA THR A 156 -16.66 1.97 18.71
C THR A 156 -16.28 1.40 17.35
N VAL A 157 -14.98 1.21 17.11
CA VAL A 157 -14.45 0.65 15.86
C VAL A 157 -13.54 -0.53 16.18
N THR A 158 -13.80 -1.69 15.60
CA THR A 158 -12.93 -2.87 15.67
C THR A 158 -12.24 -3.11 14.34
N SER A 159 -10.96 -3.45 14.37
CA SER A 159 -10.17 -3.69 13.16
C SER A 159 -9.12 -4.77 13.40
N ASN A 160 -8.86 -5.58 12.37
CA ASN A 160 -7.76 -6.55 12.40
C ASN A 160 -6.41 -5.95 11.99
N GLY A 161 -6.33 -4.65 11.73
CA GLY A 161 -5.08 -3.94 11.43
C GLY A 161 -4.46 -4.27 10.06
N MET A 162 -5.17 -5.01 9.21
CA MET A 162 -4.67 -5.43 7.90
C MET A 162 -5.01 -4.40 6.83
N ILE A 163 -4.05 -4.09 5.96
CA ILE A 163 -4.19 -3.10 4.89
C ILE A 163 -4.96 -3.64 3.67
N GLY A 164 -5.66 -2.75 2.98
CA GLY A 164 -6.46 -3.06 1.77
C GLY A 164 -5.65 -3.26 0.49
N TYR A 165 -4.36 -3.00 0.52
CA TYR A 165 -3.45 -2.98 -0.63
C TYR A 165 -2.20 -3.82 -0.35
N THR A 166 -1.40 -4.09 -1.38
CA THR A 166 -0.20 -4.92 -1.29
C THR A 166 0.81 -4.37 -0.28
N PHE A 167 1.25 -5.21 0.64
CA PHE A 167 2.25 -4.86 1.63
C PHE A 167 3.64 -4.73 1.00
N VAL A 168 4.34 -3.67 1.37
CA VAL A 168 5.74 -3.45 1.01
C VAL A 168 6.52 -3.26 2.30
N ALA A 169 7.44 -4.18 2.60
CA ALA A 169 8.27 -4.09 3.78
C ALA A 169 9.21 -2.88 3.68
N LYS A 170 9.07 -1.97 4.64
CA LYS A 170 9.89 -0.75 4.75
C LYS A 170 10.76 -0.73 6.00
N THR A 171 10.36 -1.49 7.00
CA THR A 171 11.12 -1.78 8.22
C THR A 171 11.38 -3.29 8.32
N PRO A 172 12.25 -3.74 9.24
CA PRO A 172 12.51 -5.16 9.46
C PRO A 172 11.31 -5.95 9.99
N ASN A 173 10.28 -5.27 10.49
CA ASN A 173 9.12 -5.90 11.10
C ASN A 173 8.13 -6.37 10.02
N ALA A 174 7.60 -7.58 10.17
CA ALA A 174 6.57 -8.11 9.29
C ALA A 174 5.18 -7.54 9.64
N LEU A 175 4.30 -7.42 8.65
CA LEU A 175 2.88 -7.14 8.88
C LEU A 175 2.20 -8.31 9.62
N ARG A 176 1.45 -8.00 10.66
CA ARG A 176 0.69 -8.96 11.47
C ARG A 176 -0.71 -8.46 11.75
N GLU A 177 -1.66 -9.39 11.84
CA GLU A 177 -3.00 -9.09 12.33
C GLU A 177 -2.92 -8.54 13.75
N GLN A 178 -3.81 -7.58 14.02
CA GLN A 178 -3.98 -6.92 15.30
C GLN A 178 -5.40 -7.12 15.80
N ALA A 179 -5.67 -6.75 17.04
CA ALA A 179 -7.02 -6.75 17.62
C ALA A 179 -7.34 -5.34 18.13
N PHE A 180 -7.50 -4.40 17.21
CA PHE A 180 -7.78 -3.01 17.57
C PHE A 180 -9.23 -2.83 17.98
N THR A 181 -9.43 -2.05 19.05
CA THR A 181 -10.73 -1.51 19.45
C THR A 181 -10.55 -0.04 19.79
N TRP A 182 -11.07 0.82 18.93
CA TRP A 182 -11.06 2.26 19.13
C TRP A 182 -12.37 2.71 19.75
N LYS A 183 -12.29 3.64 20.70
CA LYS A 183 -13.45 4.34 21.25
C LYS A 183 -13.22 5.84 21.24
N VAL A 184 -14.15 6.58 20.64
CA VAL A 184 -14.12 8.04 20.64
C VAL A 184 -15.53 8.59 20.82
N THR A 185 -15.63 9.83 21.31
CA THR A 185 -16.91 10.53 21.40
C THR A 185 -17.47 10.83 20.00
N THR A 186 -18.78 10.70 19.81
CA THR A 186 -19.48 11.18 18.61
C THR A 186 -19.84 12.67 18.68
N SER A 187 -19.63 13.30 19.85
CA SER A 187 -19.90 14.70 20.11
C SER A 187 -18.62 15.41 20.61
N PRO A 188 -17.58 15.55 19.78
CA PRO A 188 -16.33 16.19 20.17
C PRO A 188 -16.54 17.67 20.46
N LYS A 189 -15.80 18.20 21.44
CA LYS A 189 -15.83 19.61 21.84
C LYS A 189 -14.43 20.18 21.82
N VAL A 190 -14.31 21.42 21.34
CA VAL A 190 -13.06 22.17 21.40
C VAL A 190 -12.72 22.39 22.87
N ALA A 191 -11.54 21.96 23.28
CA ALA A 191 -11.04 22.13 24.64
C ALA A 191 -10.57 23.58 24.85
N THR A 192 -10.50 24.00 26.11
CA THR A 192 -9.97 25.33 26.49
C THR A 192 -8.49 25.50 26.13
N ALA A 193 -7.74 24.39 26.13
CA ALA A 193 -6.36 24.31 25.67
C ALA A 193 -6.17 23.06 24.81
N SER A 194 -5.33 23.15 23.78
CA SER A 194 -4.95 22.00 22.98
C SER A 194 -4.02 21.07 23.77
N THR A 195 -4.05 19.78 23.43
CA THR A 195 -3.13 18.79 24.01
C THR A 195 -1.97 18.55 23.03
N SER A 196 -0.75 18.84 23.48
CA SER A 196 0.46 18.59 22.67
C SER A 196 0.72 17.11 22.45
N ILE A 197 1.21 16.79 21.25
CA ILE A 197 1.65 15.45 20.83
C ILE A 197 3.16 15.37 20.57
N GLU A 198 3.94 16.41 20.88
CA GLU A 198 5.36 16.51 20.47
C GLU A 198 6.21 15.31 20.88
N ASN A 199 5.96 14.77 22.07
CA ASN A 199 6.67 13.61 22.61
C ASN A 199 5.80 12.35 22.68
N GLN A 200 4.67 12.34 21.96
CA GLN A 200 3.77 11.19 21.94
C GLN A 200 4.14 10.27 20.78
N LEU A 201 4.58 9.07 21.13
CA LEU A 201 4.71 7.96 20.19
C LEU A 201 3.48 7.07 20.27
N GLY A 202 3.00 6.61 19.11
CA GLY A 202 1.86 5.71 19.01
C GLY A 202 0.60 6.38 18.45
N THR A 203 -0.54 5.76 18.71
CA THR A 203 -1.78 6.11 18.00
C THR A 203 -2.39 7.44 18.43
N LEU A 204 -2.57 8.33 17.46
CA LEU A 204 -3.28 9.59 17.65
C LEU A 204 -4.69 9.56 17.07
N ALA A 205 -4.90 8.74 16.05
CA ALA A 205 -6.13 8.63 15.30
C ALA A 205 -6.23 7.27 14.61
N PHE A 206 -7.37 6.99 13.99
CA PHE A 206 -7.55 5.81 13.14
C PHE A 206 -8.29 6.17 11.87
N THR A 207 -8.00 5.46 10.78
CA THR A 207 -8.68 5.64 9.50
C THR A 207 -10.07 5.00 9.48
N VAL A 208 -10.86 5.36 8.48
CA VAL A 208 -12.14 4.69 8.15
C VAL A 208 -11.98 3.24 7.67
N THR A 209 -10.73 2.79 7.49
CA THR A 209 -10.34 1.39 7.27
C THR A 209 -9.85 0.69 8.54
N GLY A 210 -9.83 1.40 9.67
CA GLY A 210 -9.43 0.86 10.97
C GLY A 210 -7.92 0.71 11.17
N ILE A 211 -7.11 1.47 10.42
CA ILE A 211 -5.65 1.49 10.54
C ILE A 211 -5.22 2.69 11.40
N PRO A 212 -4.27 2.53 12.35
CA PRO A 212 -3.76 3.64 13.15
C PRO A 212 -3.10 4.74 12.31
N ILE A 213 -3.18 5.97 12.81
CA ILE A 213 -2.44 7.13 12.34
C ILE A 213 -1.60 7.65 13.51
N TYR A 214 -0.29 7.74 13.29
CA TYR A 214 0.72 8.19 14.24
C TYR A 214 1.15 9.62 13.91
N GLY A 215 1.88 10.25 14.83
CA GLY A 215 2.40 11.60 14.65
C GLY A 215 3.52 11.69 13.60
N PRO A 216 4.02 12.91 13.33
CA PRO A 216 5.05 13.17 12.31
C PRO A 216 6.48 12.74 12.74
N THR A 217 6.58 11.82 13.70
CA THR A 217 7.81 11.47 14.41
C THR A 217 7.94 9.97 14.57
N GLU A 218 9.14 9.45 14.34
CA GLU A 218 9.51 8.05 14.55
C GLU A 218 10.09 7.82 15.95
N GLY A 219 10.17 6.56 16.39
CA GLY A 219 10.89 6.20 17.61
C GLY A 219 12.38 6.59 17.61
N PRO A 220 13.08 6.46 18.74
CA PRO A 220 14.46 6.94 18.92
C PRO A 220 15.54 6.09 18.23
N VAL A 221 15.17 5.24 17.26
CA VAL A 221 16.08 4.27 16.62
C VAL A 221 16.03 4.42 15.10
N PRO A 222 17.19 4.63 14.42
CA PRO A 222 18.53 4.73 14.99
C PRO A 222 18.74 6.05 15.78
N PRO A 223 19.67 6.10 16.75
CA PRO A 223 19.89 7.30 17.58
C PRO A 223 20.19 8.58 16.79
N ALA A 224 20.84 8.46 15.62
CA ALA A 224 21.14 9.59 14.74
C ALA A 224 19.89 10.24 14.11
N GLU A 225 18.79 9.51 14.06
CA GLU A 225 17.50 9.92 13.50
C GLU A 225 16.39 9.86 14.56
N ALA A 226 16.78 9.89 15.84
CA ALA A 226 15.85 9.74 16.95
C ALA A 226 14.80 10.84 16.93
N PHE A 227 13.52 10.46 16.87
CA PHE A 227 12.41 11.41 16.73
C PHE A 227 12.40 12.19 15.41
N GLY A 228 13.11 11.68 14.40
CA GLY A 228 13.09 12.20 13.04
C GLY A 228 11.77 11.96 12.32
N ASP A 229 11.59 12.69 11.23
CA ASP A 229 10.42 12.57 10.36
C ASP A 229 10.57 11.35 9.43
N PRO A 230 9.69 10.35 9.53
CA PRO A 230 9.79 9.12 8.74
C PRO A 230 9.58 9.35 7.24
N VAL A 231 8.95 10.47 6.83
CA VAL A 231 8.86 10.88 5.43
C VAL A 231 10.26 11.20 4.90
N TYR A 232 11.07 11.95 5.66
CA TYR A 232 12.42 12.35 5.24
C TYR A 232 13.47 11.25 5.43
N ASN A 233 13.23 10.33 6.37
CA ASN A 233 14.06 9.15 6.58
C ASN A 233 13.78 8.02 5.57
N ASN A 234 12.79 8.20 4.68
CA ASN A 234 12.44 7.27 3.60
C ASN A 234 12.04 5.86 4.06
N ILE A 235 11.47 5.76 5.27
CA ILE A 235 11.04 4.49 5.88
C ILE A 235 9.54 4.21 5.68
N LEU A 236 8.86 4.98 4.84
CA LEU A 236 7.43 4.81 4.54
C LEU A 236 7.19 4.21 3.15
N ASP A 237 6.06 3.55 2.99
CA ASP A 237 5.62 3.01 1.70
C ASP A 237 4.92 4.09 0.83
N THR A 238 4.30 3.65 -0.27
CA THR A 238 3.55 4.56 -1.16
C THR A 238 2.40 5.24 -0.44
N CYS A 239 1.73 4.52 0.46
CA CYS A 239 0.63 5.01 1.27
C CYS A 239 1.08 5.79 2.52
N LYS A 240 2.39 6.02 2.66
CA LYS A 240 3.01 6.80 3.74
C LYS A 240 2.80 6.18 5.13
N GLY A 241 2.70 4.85 5.17
CA GLY A 241 2.75 4.06 6.39
C GLY A 241 3.85 3.02 6.35
N HIS A 242 4.03 2.33 7.48
CA HIS A 242 4.97 1.23 7.67
C HIS A 242 4.57 0.39 8.89
N THR A 243 5.34 -0.66 9.19
CA THR A 243 5.08 -1.58 10.29
C THR A 243 5.94 -1.28 11.52
N GLY A 244 5.26 -1.13 12.67
CA GLY A 244 5.88 -1.00 13.98
C GLY A 244 6.45 -2.31 14.51
N TYR A 245 7.02 -2.26 15.71
CA TYR A 245 7.66 -3.40 16.38
C TYR A 245 6.71 -4.60 16.55
N ASN A 246 5.43 -4.34 16.85
CA ASN A 246 4.43 -5.38 17.04
C ASN A 246 3.85 -5.91 15.72
N GLY A 247 4.38 -5.46 14.58
CA GLY A 247 3.87 -5.77 13.24
C GLY A 247 2.57 -5.06 12.89
N ASP A 248 2.14 -4.09 13.69
CA ASP A 248 1.05 -3.18 13.38
C ASP A 248 1.46 -2.25 12.24
N TYR A 249 0.65 -2.18 11.19
CA TYR A 249 0.83 -1.15 10.17
C TYR A 249 0.16 0.14 10.63
N HIS A 250 0.84 1.28 10.45
CA HIS A 250 0.30 2.59 10.78
C HIS A 250 0.78 3.66 9.79
N TYR A 251 -0.03 4.71 9.63
CA TYR A 251 0.30 5.87 8.80
C TYR A 251 1.02 6.95 9.60
N HIS A 252 2.01 7.61 9.00
CA HIS A 252 2.56 8.87 9.51
C HIS A 252 2.14 10.08 8.67
N ALA A 253 1.85 9.84 7.39
CA ALA A 253 1.20 10.80 6.51
C ALA A 253 0.20 10.04 5.64
N ILE A 254 -0.70 10.76 4.97
CA ILE A 254 -1.67 10.17 4.04
C ILE A 254 -1.77 11.11 2.84
N LEU A 255 -1.16 10.71 1.71
CA LEU A 255 -1.11 11.53 0.48
C LEU A 255 -1.82 10.87 -0.71
N SER A 256 -2.37 9.68 -0.51
CA SER A 256 -2.82 8.79 -1.59
C SER A 256 -4.12 8.08 -1.22
N ILE A 257 -5.21 8.82 -1.14
CA ILE A 257 -6.51 8.31 -0.65
C ILE A 257 -6.96 7.04 -1.41
N ASN A 258 -7.06 7.14 -2.73
CA ASN A 258 -7.67 6.07 -3.53
C ASN A 258 -6.79 4.82 -3.60
N SER A 259 -5.48 4.94 -3.79
CA SER A 259 -4.61 3.75 -3.82
C SER A 259 -4.46 3.08 -2.46
N CYS A 260 -4.84 3.77 -1.38
CA CYS A 260 -4.77 3.27 0.00
C CYS A 260 -6.14 2.90 0.58
N TYR A 261 -7.18 2.84 -0.27
CA TYR A 261 -8.52 2.37 0.07
C TYR A 261 -9.22 3.22 1.16
N LEU A 262 -8.95 4.52 1.17
CA LEU A 262 -9.60 5.47 2.09
C LEU A 262 -10.79 6.17 1.42
N ASP A 263 -11.66 6.77 2.23
CA ASP A 263 -12.79 7.58 1.76
C ASP A 263 -12.32 8.97 1.29
N GLU A 264 -12.90 9.49 0.20
CA GLU A 264 -12.49 10.75 -0.41
C GLU A 264 -12.89 11.99 0.38
N THR A 265 -13.67 11.88 1.45
CA THR A 265 -14.09 13.01 2.31
C THR A 265 -13.54 12.89 3.72
N ILE A 266 -13.95 11.87 4.49
CA ILE A 266 -13.51 11.66 5.87
C ILE A 266 -12.62 10.44 5.89
N ILE A 267 -11.33 10.64 6.08
CA ILE A 267 -10.35 9.55 6.02
C ILE A 267 -10.18 8.83 7.36
N GLY A 268 -10.64 9.43 8.46
CA GLY A 268 -10.48 8.90 9.80
C GLY A 268 -11.02 9.83 10.89
N TYR A 269 -10.79 9.43 12.13
CA TYR A 269 -11.17 10.19 13.32
C TYR A 269 -10.01 10.24 14.31
N ALA A 270 -9.77 11.41 14.87
CA ALA A 270 -8.80 11.60 15.94
C ALA A 270 -9.31 11.04 17.26
N ASN A 271 -8.40 10.72 18.18
CA ASN A 271 -8.76 10.20 19.50
C ASN A 271 -9.63 11.18 20.31
N ASP A 272 -9.61 12.48 20.00
CA ASP A 272 -10.50 13.49 20.58
C ASP A 272 -11.89 13.56 19.92
N GLY A 273 -12.18 12.69 18.96
CA GLY A 273 -13.47 12.50 18.30
C GLY A 273 -13.69 13.37 17.06
N PHE A 274 -12.81 14.34 16.79
CA PHE A 274 -12.96 15.18 15.60
C PHE A 274 -12.61 14.39 14.31
N PRO A 275 -13.34 14.64 13.21
CA PRO A 275 -13.06 13.98 11.94
C PRO A 275 -11.79 14.53 11.29
N ILE A 276 -11.12 13.66 10.54
CA ILE A 276 -9.96 13.98 9.72
C ILE A 276 -10.41 13.94 8.26
N TYR A 277 -10.34 15.08 7.61
CA TYR A 277 -10.77 15.25 6.22
C TYR A 277 -9.61 15.02 5.25
N SER A 278 -9.97 14.52 4.06
CA SER A 278 -9.12 14.64 2.89
C SER A 278 -8.91 16.11 2.52
N ASN A 279 -7.95 16.39 1.64
CA ASN A 279 -7.66 17.74 1.18
C ASN A 279 -7.46 17.72 -0.35
N PRO A 280 -8.55 17.56 -1.13
CA PRO A 280 -8.46 17.43 -2.58
C PRO A 280 -7.84 18.70 -3.17
N GLY A 281 -6.77 18.52 -3.95
CA GLY A 281 -6.01 19.63 -4.53
C GLY A 281 -5.19 20.45 -3.52
N TYR A 282 -5.09 19.98 -2.26
CA TYR A 282 -4.34 20.63 -1.18
C TYR A 282 -4.63 22.13 -1.05
N THR A 283 -5.92 22.50 -1.13
CA THR A 283 -6.36 23.90 -1.03
C THR A 283 -6.09 24.49 0.34
N TYR A 284 -6.06 23.65 1.39
CA TYR A 284 -5.61 24.04 2.72
C TYR A 284 -4.15 23.67 2.93
N THR A 285 -3.38 24.61 3.49
CA THR A 285 -1.95 24.45 3.71
C THR A 285 -1.63 24.41 5.20
N SER A 286 -0.65 23.60 5.59
CA SER A 286 -0.13 23.64 6.96
C SER A 286 0.44 25.03 7.28
N GLY A 287 0.24 25.50 8.51
CA GLY A 287 0.84 26.74 9.03
C GLY A 287 2.29 26.60 9.47
N TYR A 288 2.89 25.42 9.36
CA TYR A 288 4.28 25.18 9.74
C TYR A 288 5.26 25.47 8.60
N LYS A 289 6.37 26.13 8.94
CA LYS A 289 7.51 26.35 8.06
C LYS A 289 8.70 25.55 8.55
N MET A 290 9.39 24.86 7.62
CA MET A 290 10.62 24.14 7.93
C MET A 290 11.75 25.15 8.23
N THR A 291 12.35 25.04 9.40
CA THR A 291 13.42 25.90 9.93
C THR A 291 14.68 25.13 10.30
N GLY A 292 14.62 23.79 10.35
CA GLY A 292 15.75 22.93 10.72
C GLY A 292 15.81 21.62 9.93
N ASN A 293 16.50 20.63 10.49
CA ASN A 293 16.67 19.31 9.86
C ASN A 293 15.58 18.33 10.32
N PRO A 294 14.63 17.94 9.45
CA PRO A 294 13.54 17.03 9.81
C PRO A 294 13.99 15.61 10.09
N LYS A 295 15.19 15.19 9.63
CA LYS A 295 15.68 13.82 9.84
C LYS A 295 16.08 13.51 11.27
N SER A 296 16.49 14.53 12.03
CA SER A 296 17.05 14.35 13.37
C SER A 296 16.06 14.60 14.49
N TYR A 297 15.05 15.45 14.28
CA TYR A 297 13.99 15.72 15.26
C TYR A 297 12.88 16.53 14.60
N SER A 298 11.71 15.94 14.37
CA SER A 298 10.64 16.58 13.57
C SER A 298 10.21 17.91 14.16
N TRP A 299 9.85 17.98 15.44
CA TRP A 299 9.24 19.19 16.04
C TRP A 299 10.19 20.40 16.15
N LYS A 300 11.50 20.19 16.14
CA LYS A 300 12.53 21.24 16.13
C LYS A 300 12.86 21.71 14.72
N ALA A 301 12.49 20.92 13.72
CA ALA A 301 12.71 21.26 12.32
C ALA A 301 11.64 22.19 11.75
N TYR A 302 10.57 22.47 12.50
CA TYR A 302 9.47 23.31 12.06
C TYR A 302 9.11 24.37 13.09
N SER A 303 8.61 25.49 12.61
CA SER A 303 8.02 26.54 13.45
C SER A 303 6.69 26.95 12.86
N TYR A 304 5.68 27.08 13.71
CA TYR A 304 4.37 27.57 13.27
C TYR A 304 4.45 29.07 12.97
N VAL A 305 4.03 29.45 11.77
CA VAL A 305 4.04 30.84 11.29
C VAL A 305 2.63 31.35 10.93
N GLY A 306 1.68 30.45 10.70
CA GLY A 306 0.27 30.79 10.45
C GLY A 306 0.05 31.80 9.31
N GLY A 307 -1.11 32.47 9.31
CA GLY A 307 -1.27 33.79 8.67
C GLY A 307 -1.90 33.88 7.27
N GLY A 308 -2.58 32.85 6.76
CA GLY A 308 -3.28 32.88 5.47
C GLY A 308 -4.72 32.39 5.53
N ALA A 309 -5.56 32.80 4.58
CA ALA A 309 -7.00 32.45 4.53
C ALA A 309 -7.27 30.92 4.45
N ASN A 310 -6.32 30.18 3.90
CA ASN A 310 -6.36 28.72 3.77
C ASN A 310 -5.32 28.01 4.65
N THR A 311 -4.67 28.73 5.55
CA THR A 311 -3.70 28.16 6.47
C THR A 311 -4.42 27.48 7.62
N LEU A 312 -4.05 26.23 7.90
CA LEU A 312 -4.56 25.46 9.03
C LEU A 312 -3.91 25.93 10.34
N ASP A 313 -4.58 25.68 11.46
CA ASP A 313 -4.09 25.99 12.80
C ASP A 313 -2.91 25.09 13.21
N GLU A 314 -2.34 25.33 14.41
CA GLU A 314 -1.23 24.56 14.98
C GLU A 314 -1.55 23.06 15.10
N CYS A 315 -2.82 22.69 15.21
CA CYS A 315 -3.23 21.31 15.30
C CYS A 315 -3.47 20.66 13.91
N ASN A 316 -3.22 21.40 12.83
CA ASN A 316 -3.49 21.03 11.45
C ASN A 316 -4.98 20.87 11.12
N GLY A 317 -5.81 21.69 11.75
CA GLY A 317 -7.24 21.75 11.50
C GLY A 317 -7.75 23.17 11.34
N ARG A 318 -9.07 23.29 11.18
CA ARG A 318 -9.77 24.57 11.17
C ARG A 318 -11.22 24.39 11.56
N THR A 319 -11.80 25.47 12.07
CA THR A 319 -13.25 25.59 12.28
C THR A 319 -13.90 26.12 11.00
N ASP A 320 -14.99 25.50 10.57
CA ASP A 320 -15.82 26.02 9.48
C ASP A 320 -16.72 27.18 9.95
N GLU A 321 -17.44 27.79 9.00
CA GLU A 321 -18.37 28.91 9.28
C GLU A 321 -19.55 28.49 10.18
N SER A 322 -19.84 27.19 10.26
CA SER A 322 -20.88 26.62 11.11
C SER A 322 -20.37 26.25 12.51
N GLY A 323 -19.10 26.55 12.83
CA GLY A 323 -18.50 26.26 14.13
C GLY A 323 -17.97 24.84 14.30
N ASN A 324 -17.95 24.01 13.25
CA ASN A 324 -17.45 22.64 13.33
C ASN A 324 -15.95 22.60 13.07
N TYR A 325 -15.19 22.10 14.05
CA TYR A 325 -13.77 21.86 13.90
C TYR A 325 -13.49 20.52 13.22
N ARG A 326 -12.46 20.48 12.39
CA ARG A 326 -11.97 19.25 11.76
C ARG A 326 -10.49 19.38 11.38
N TYR A 327 -9.79 18.25 11.38
CA TYR A 327 -8.42 18.13 10.88
C TYR A 327 -8.41 17.94 9.37
N TYR A 328 -7.30 18.29 8.73
CA TYR A 328 -7.09 18.06 7.30
C TYR A 328 -5.72 17.45 7.07
N ILE A 329 -5.62 16.57 6.07
CA ILE A 329 -4.30 16.11 5.61
C ILE A 329 -3.57 17.20 4.82
N THR A 330 -2.25 17.22 4.93
CA THR A 330 -1.36 18.16 4.23
C THR A 330 -0.14 17.45 3.67
N GLU A 331 0.47 18.03 2.63
CA GLU A 331 1.72 17.50 2.04
C GLU A 331 2.95 17.75 2.93
N THR A 332 2.84 18.68 3.88
CA THR A 332 3.91 19.08 4.78
C THR A 332 3.52 18.82 6.24
N PHE A 333 4.55 18.81 7.10
CA PHE A 333 4.42 18.69 8.54
C PHE A 333 3.26 19.53 9.10
N PRO A 334 2.40 18.99 9.99
CA PRO A 334 2.50 17.69 10.65
C PRO A 334 1.76 16.56 9.92
N TYR A 335 1.41 16.77 8.65
CA TYR A 335 0.72 15.85 7.73
C TYR A 335 -0.73 15.51 8.06
N VAL A 336 -1.06 15.27 9.33
CA VAL A 336 -2.42 14.91 9.76
C VAL A 336 -2.84 15.66 11.01
N ILE A 337 -2.14 15.47 12.14
CA ILE A 337 -2.47 16.08 13.44
C ILE A 337 -1.23 16.72 14.03
N GLY A 338 -1.32 17.99 14.42
CA GLY A 338 -0.27 18.74 15.14
C GLY A 338 -0.48 18.83 16.66
N CYS A 339 -1.72 18.69 17.11
CA CYS A 339 -2.14 18.58 18.50
C CYS A 339 -3.60 18.13 18.56
N PHE A 340 -4.08 17.70 19.72
CA PHE A 340 -5.53 17.52 19.89
C PHE A 340 -6.19 18.85 20.22
N LYS A 341 -7.19 19.23 19.44
CA LYS A 341 -8.05 20.40 19.66
C LYS A 341 -9.11 20.13 20.72
N GLY A 342 -9.55 18.88 20.83
CA GLY A 342 -10.45 18.42 21.89
C GLY A 342 -9.73 17.70 23.01
N THR A 343 -10.49 16.97 23.81
CA THR A 343 -9.96 16.08 24.85
C THR A 343 -9.86 14.65 24.30
N PRO A 344 -8.64 14.11 24.13
CA PRO A 344 -8.47 12.77 23.57
C PRO A 344 -9.02 11.69 24.50
N THR A 345 -9.78 10.76 23.92
CA THR A 345 -10.21 9.54 24.59
C THR A 345 -9.01 8.61 24.75
N ARG A 346 -8.72 8.21 25.99
CA ARG A 346 -7.67 7.24 26.27
C ARG A 346 -8.09 5.87 25.72
N GLN A 347 -7.34 5.37 24.75
CA GLN A 347 -7.55 4.03 24.19
C GLN A 347 -7.11 2.93 25.17
N VAL A 348 -7.46 1.67 24.88
CA VAL A 348 -7.04 0.48 25.64
C VAL A 348 -6.58 -0.65 24.72
N GLY A 349 -5.89 -1.67 25.26
CA GLY A 349 -5.46 -2.84 24.50
C GLY A 349 -4.45 -2.50 23.39
N ALA A 350 -4.54 -3.19 22.25
CA ALA A 350 -3.64 -2.96 21.11
C ALA A 350 -3.71 -1.52 20.60
N ALA A 351 -4.87 -0.88 20.69
CA ALA A 351 -5.08 0.51 20.28
C ALA A 351 -4.31 1.52 21.15
N ALA A 352 -3.97 1.14 22.39
CA ALA A 352 -3.21 1.95 23.34
C ALA A 352 -1.73 1.56 23.42
N ALA A 353 -1.28 0.60 22.61
CA ALA A 353 0.08 0.10 22.71
C ALA A 353 1.06 1.28 22.53
N PRO A 354 1.88 1.60 23.53
CA PRO A 354 2.95 2.55 23.33
C PRO A 354 3.92 1.96 22.31
N MET A 355 4.54 2.78 21.48
CA MET A 355 5.79 2.36 20.85
C MET A 355 6.82 2.28 21.98
N VAL A 356 6.98 1.09 22.56
CA VAL A 356 7.75 0.86 23.78
C VAL A 356 9.14 1.46 23.62
N MET A 357 9.42 2.52 24.39
CA MET A 357 10.78 2.98 24.62
C MET A 357 11.52 1.84 25.31
N LYS A 358 12.66 1.40 24.78
CA LYS A 358 13.59 0.60 25.60
C LYS A 358 13.89 1.41 26.85
N SER A 359 13.33 1.01 27.99
CA SER A 359 13.99 1.22 29.27
C SER A 359 15.28 0.42 29.20
N SER A 360 16.42 1.10 29.00
CA SER A 360 17.70 0.55 29.39
C SER A 360 17.70 0.45 30.90
N THR A 361 17.15 -0.64 31.44
CA THR A 361 17.35 -1.01 32.84
C THR A 361 18.75 -1.63 32.96
N TYR A 362 19.78 -0.78 32.96
CA TYR A 362 20.99 -1.05 33.72
C TYR A 362 20.88 -0.18 34.97
N VAL A 363 20.32 -0.74 36.03
CA VAL A 363 20.46 -0.16 37.36
C VAL A 363 21.79 -0.67 37.90
N CYS A 364 22.70 0.27 38.16
CA CYS A 364 23.91 0.05 38.94
C CYS A 364 23.52 -0.55 40.29
N GLU A 365 24.11 -1.70 40.63
CA GLU A 365 24.26 -2.11 42.03
C GLU A 365 25.16 -1.07 42.71
N ILE A 366 24.72 -0.59 43.87
CA ILE A 366 25.57 0.01 44.90
C ILE A 366 25.56 -0.96 46.07
#